data_AF-A0A183H8Z0-F1
#
_entry.id   AF-A0A183H8Z0-F1
#
_cell.length_a   1.000
_cell.length_b   1.000
_cell.length_c   1.000
_cell.angle_alpha   90.00
_cell.angle_beta   90.00
_cell.angle_gamma   90.00
#
_symmetry.space_group_name_H-M   'P 1'
#
loop_
_entity.id
_entity.type
_entity.pdbx_description
1 polymer ?
#
loop_
_entity_poly.entity_id
_entity_poly.type
_entity_poly.pdbx_seq_one_letter_code
_entity_poly.pdbx_strand_id
1 'polypeptide(L)' 'MRSDDIAVVTKLVWADQYCLAKLQDVCVRTFKQPTDIKALKQTEEYKNLSDTTKAALLEKIFKLL' A
#
# COMPACT_ATOMS: atom_id res chain seq x y z
N MET A 1 -16.63 14.58 -1.43
CA MET A 1 -15.67 13.54 -1.87
C MET A 1 -16.02 12.26 -1.14
N ARG A 2 -16.33 11.17 -1.86
CA ARG A 2 -16.50 9.86 -1.22
C ARG A 2 -15.11 9.25 -1.05
N SER A 3 -14.92 8.46 -0.01
CA SER A 3 -13.65 7.77 0.22
C SER A 3 -13.26 6.85 -0.95
N ASP A 4 -14.22 6.40 -1.72
CA ASP A 4 -14.02 5.48 -2.85
C ASP A 4 -13.32 6.16 -4.04
N ASP A 5 -13.40 7.49 -4.13
CA ASP A 5 -12.77 8.29 -5.18
C ASP A 5 -11.23 8.40 -4.99
N ILE A 6 -10.73 8.00 -3.82
CA ILE A 6 -9.32 8.12 -3.45
C ILE A 6 -8.61 6.79 -3.74
N ALA A 7 -7.56 6.86 -4.57
CA ALA A 7 -6.75 5.72 -4.92
C ALA A 7 -6.19 5.00 -3.67
N VAL A 8 -6.13 3.67 -3.73
CA VAL A 8 -5.59 2.83 -2.63
C VAL A 8 -4.15 3.22 -2.30
N VAL A 9 -3.37 3.62 -3.30
CA VAL A 9 -1.98 4.10 -3.13
C VAL A 9 -1.93 5.35 -2.25
N THR A 10 -2.78 6.33 -2.50
CA THR A 10 -2.87 7.55 -1.70
C THR A 10 -3.32 7.25 -0.27
N LYS A 11 -4.30 6.36 -0.10
CA LYS A 11 -4.74 5.89 1.23
C LYS A 11 -3.61 5.20 1.99
N LEU A 12 -2.79 4.42 1.29
CA LEU A 12 -1.65 3.74 1.87
C LEU A 12 -0.55 4.72 2.31
N VAL A 13 -0.27 5.74 1.49
CA VAL A 13 0.67 6.82 1.86
C VAL A 13 0.20 7.55 3.11
N TRP A 14 -1.08 7.92 3.19
CA TRP A 14 -1.60 8.55 4.40
C TRP A 14 -1.59 7.62 5.61
N ALA A 15 -1.87 6.34 5.40
CA ALA A 15 -1.80 5.37 6.48
C ALA A 15 -0.39 5.28 7.06
N ASP A 16 0.62 5.31 6.21
CA ASP A 16 2.03 5.33 6.60
C ASP A 16 2.41 6.65 7.29
N GLN A 17 2.09 7.79 6.69
CA GLN A 17 2.44 9.13 7.21
C GLN A 17 1.82 9.44 8.57
N TYR A 18 0.57 9.01 8.79
CA TYR A 18 -0.17 9.28 10.03
C TYR A 18 -0.22 8.06 10.98
N CYS A 19 0.61 7.04 10.75
CA CYS A 19 0.69 5.82 11.58
C CYS A 19 -0.67 5.11 11.80
N LEU A 20 -1.52 5.07 10.76
CA LEU A 20 -2.86 4.49 10.81
C LEU A 20 -2.82 2.99 10.50
N ALA A 21 -2.34 2.18 11.45
CA ALA A 21 -2.10 0.75 11.27
C ALA A 21 -3.29 -0.04 10.69
N LYS A 22 -4.53 0.26 11.12
CA LYS A 22 -5.73 -0.41 10.60
C LYS A 22 -5.98 -0.09 9.12
N LEU A 23 -5.76 1.17 8.72
CA LEU A 23 -5.93 1.58 7.33
C LEU A 23 -4.84 0.96 6.44
N GLN A 24 -3.60 0.90 6.96
CA GLN A 24 -2.49 0.26 6.28
C GLN A 24 -2.79 -1.22 6.00
N ASP A 25 -3.25 -1.98 7.01
CA ASP A 25 -3.62 -3.39 6.85
C ASP A 25 -4.73 -3.58 5.78
N VAL A 26 -5.77 -2.74 5.79
CA VAL A 26 -6.83 -2.76 4.76
C VAL A 26 -6.27 -2.48 3.37
N CYS A 27 -5.40 -1.47 3.24
CA CYS A 27 -4.78 -1.12 1.95
C CYS A 27 -3.90 -2.27 1.44
N VAL A 28 -3.06 -2.87 2.30
CA VAL A 28 -2.20 -4.01 1.94
C VAL A 28 -3.02 -5.23 1.53
N ARG A 29 -4.15 -5.49 2.20
CA ARG A 29 -5.07 -6.60 1.86
C ARG A 29 -5.81 -6.39 0.55
N THR A 30 -5.96 -5.15 0.10
CA THR A 30 -6.67 -4.83 -1.15
C THR A 30 -5.87 -5.29 -2.37
N PHE A 31 -4.55 -5.38 -2.28
CA PHE A 31 -3.71 -5.96 -3.32
C PHE A 31 -3.91 -7.47 -3.38
N LYS A 32 -4.44 -7.96 -4.50
CA LYS A 32 -4.76 -9.37 -4.72
C LYS A 32 -3.75 -10.08 -5.62
N GLN A 33 -3.03 -9.33 -6.44
CA GLN A 33 -2.03 -9.88 -7.34
C GLN A 33 -0.64 -9.28 -7.06
N PRO A 34 0.44 -10.06 -7.19
CA PRO A 34 1.80 -9.53 -7.10
C PRO A 34 2.09 -8.41 -8.11
N THR A 35 1.42 -8.44 -9.27
CA THR A 35 1.49 -7.41 -10.31
C THR A 35 1.01 -6.05 -9.84
N ASP A 36 -0.03 -5.98 -9.01
CA ASP A 36 -0.55 -4.72 -8.47
C ASP A 36 0.50 -4.02 -7.59
N ILE A 37 1.20 -4.82 -6.78
CA ILE A 37 2.25 -4.32 -5.88
C ILE A 37 3.50 -3.95 -6.68
N LYS A 38 3.81 -4.67 -7.77
CA LYS A 38 4.90 -4.30 -8.69
C LYS A 38 4.60 -2.98 -9.43
N ALA A 39 3.35 -2.76 -9.83
CA ALA A 39 2.92 -1.50 -10.44
C ALA A 39 3.05 -0.34 -9.44
N LEU A 40 2.64 -0.55 -8.19
CA LEU A 40 2.85 0.42 -7.10
C LEU A 40 4.33 0.80 -6.94
N LYS A 41 5.26 -0.15 -7.00
CA LYS A 41 6.71 0.12 -6.90
C LYS A 41 7.26 1.08 -7.97
N GLN A 42 6.55 1.23 -9.09
CA GLN A 42 6.95 2.11 -10.19
C GLN A 42 6.45 3.55 -10.00
N THR A 43 5.55 3.80 -9.05
CA THR A 43 4.99 5.14 -8.82
C THR A 43 5.87 5.96 -7.86
N GLU A 44 5.76 7.29 -7.93
CA GLU A 44 6.56 8.17 -7.06
C GLU A 44 6.11 8.10 -5.60
N GLU A 45 4.82 7.83 -5.37
CA GLU A 45 4.22 7.66 -4.05
C GLU A 45 4.89 6.53 -3.26
N TYR A 46 5.32 5.46 -3.93
CA TYR A 46 6.02 4.36 -3.27
C TYR A 46 7.37 4.78 -2.68
N LYS A 47 8.06 5.75 -3.30
CA LYS A 47 9.34 6.25 -2.77
C LYS A 47 9.15 6.90 -1.39
N ASN A 48 8.01 7.56 -1.20
CA ASN A 48 7.65 8.28 0.02
C ASN A 48 7.18 7.37 1.16
N LEU A 49 6.98 6.08 0.92
CA LEU A 49 6.62 5.12 1.96
C LEU A 49 7.82 4.79 2.86
N SER A 50 7.56 4.61 4.14
CA SER A 50 8.54 4.11 5.11
C SER A 50 8.98 2.68 4.78
N ASP A 51 10.16 2.29 5.28
CA ASP A 51 10.68 0.94 5.13
C ASP A 51 9.76 -0.12 5.77
N THR A 52 9.04 0.25 6.83
CA THR A 52 8.06 -0.63 7.49
C THR A 52 6.91 -0.98 6.54
N THR A 53 6.37 0.02 5.84
CA THR A 53 5.28 -0.22 4.87
C THR A 53 5.77 -0.97 3.64
N LYS A 54 6.99 -0.69 3.18
CA LYS A 54 7.63 -1.43 2.08
C LYS A 54 7.85 -2.91 2.44
N ALA A 55 8.25 -3.20 3.68
CA ALA A 55 8.38 -4.57 4.18
C ALA A 55 7.03 -5.30 4.19
N ALA A 56 5.98 -4.66 4.70
CA ALA A 56 4.63 -5.25 4.71
C ALA A 56 4.11 -5.56 3.29
N LEU A 57 4.38 -4.69 2.31
CA LEU A 57 4.06 -4.94 0.90
C LEU A 57 4.88 -6.10 0.31
N LEU A 58 6.15 -6.23 0.68
CA LEU A 58 6.99 -7.34 0.24
C LEU A 58 6.51 -8.68 0.82
N GLU A 59 6.19 -8.73 2.11
CA GLU A 59 5.57 -9.90 2.74
C GLU A 59 4.26 -10.30 2.05
N LYS A 60 3.45 -9.30 1.67
CA LYS A 60 2.21 -9.53 0.93
C LYS A 60 2.49 -10.14 -0.45
N ILE A 61 3.52 -9.69 -1.17
CA ILE A 61 3.94 -10.32 -2.44
C ILE A 61 4.28 -11.80 -2.20
N PHE A 62 5.10 -12.12 -1.19
CA PHE A 62 5.49 -13.50 -0.91
C PHE A 62 4.30 -14.41 -0.55
N LYS A 63 3.26 -13.87 0.11
CA LYS A 63 2.03 -14.61 0.41
C LYS A 63 1.11 -14.83 -0.80
N LEU A 64 1.37 -14.14 -1.92
CA LEU A 64 0.57 -14.21 -3.15
C LEU A 64 1.28 -14.98 -4.28
N LEU A 65 2.51 -15.46 -4.04
CA LEU A 65 3.24 -16.39 -4.91
C LEU A 65 2.87 -17.83 -4.54
#